data_AF-A0A841F9I1-F1
#
_entry.id   AF-A0A841F9I1-F1
#
_cell.length_a   1.000
_cell.length_b   1.000
_cell.length_c   1.000
_cell.angle_alpha   90.00
_cell.angle_beta   90.00
_cell.angle_gamma   90.00
#
_symmetry.space_group_name_H-M   'P 1'
#
loop_
_entity.id
_entity.type
_entity.pdbx_description
1 polymer ?
#
loop_
_entity_poly.entity_id
_entity_poly.type
_entity_poly.pdbx_seq_one_letter_code
_entity_poly.pdbx_strand_id
1 'polypeptide(L)' 'MKIILKYNAKVYDITTVEQIQKHFIAMIQQVVMNPEVHINELDLITSKSY' A
#
# COMPACT_ATOMS: atom_id res chain seq x y z
N MET A 1 -2.26 2.72 -15.32
CA MET A 1 -2.77 3.62 -14.26
C MET A 1 -1.58 4.31 -13.61
N LYS A 2 -1.65 5.61 -13.31
CA LYS A 2 -0.57 6.35 -12.63
C LYS A 2 -1.09 6.83 -11.28
N ILE A 3 -0.44 6.42 -10.19
CA ILE A 3 -0.73 6.88 -8.83
C ILE A 3 0.32 7.93 -8.47
N ILE A 4 -0.10 9.07 -7.94
CA ILE A 4 0.78 10.13 -7.46
C ILE A 4 0.46 10.37 -5.99
N LEU A 5 1.39 10.01 -5.12
CA LEU A 5 1.30 10.32 -3.69
C LEU A 5 2.11 11.59 -3.40
N LYS A 6 1.42 12.62 -2.92
CA LYS A 6 2.06 13.81 -2.37
C LYS A 6 2.11 13.65 -0.86
N TYR A 7 3.25 13.97 -0.27
CA TYR A 7 3.48 13.79 1.16
C TYR A 7 4.26 14.97 1.74
N ASN A 8 4.19 15.11 3.06
CA ASN A 8 4.96 16.10 3.79
C ASN A 8 6.39 15.60 4.04
N ALA A 9 7.35 16.13 3.28
CA ALA A 9 8.77 15.75 3.40
C ALA A 9 9.44 16.16 4.73
N LYS A 10 8.79 16.96 5.57
CA LYS A 10 9.25 17.24 6.94
C LYS A 10 8.91 16.11 7.92
N VAL A 11 7.96 15.25 7.57
CA VAL A 11 7.43 14.18 8.44
C VAL A 11 7.79 12.80 7.91
N TYR A 12 7.82 12.63 6.59
CA TYR A 12 8.11 11.36 5.94
C TYR A 12 9.25 11.49 4.94
N ASP A 13 10.11 10.48 4.90
CA ASP A 13 11.08 10.33 3.82
C ASP A 13 10.47 9.67 2.58
N ILE A 14 11.20 9.76 1.46
CA ILE A 14 10.77 9.19 0.18
C ILE A 14 10.61 7.67 0.27
N THR A 15 11.50 6.99 0.98
CA THR A 15 11.49 5.52 1.10
C THR A 15 10.23 5.00 1.78
N THR A 16 9.76 5.70 2.81
CA THR A 16 8.53 5.41 3.56
C THR A 16 7.32 5.54 2.64
N VAL A 17 7.26 6.63 1.85
CA VAL A 17 6.12 6.88 0.96
C VAL A 17 6.11 5.91 -0.22
N GLU A 18 7.28 5.54 -0.75
CA GLU A 18 7.41 4.49 -1.76
C GLU A 18 6.93 3.14 -1.23
N GLN A 19 7.23 2.80 0.03
CA GLN A 19 6.73 1.59 0.66
C GLN A 19 5.20 1.62 0.83
N ILE A 20 4.64 2.76 1.28
CA ILE A 20 3.18 2.97 1.32
C ILE A 20 2.56 2.78 -0.06
N GLN A 21 3.17 3.35 -1.11
CA GLN A 21 2.68 3.20 -2.48
C GLN A 21 2.65 1.73 -2.92
N LYS A 22 3.72 0.98 -2.64
CA LYS A 22 3.81 -0.44 -2.96
C LYS A 22 2.71 -1.22 -2.25
N HIS A 23 2.52 -1.02 -0.95
CA HIS A 23 1.44 -1.65 -0.19
C HIS A 23 0.06 -1.32 -0.74
N PHE A 24 -0.19 -0.03 -1.03
CA PHE A 24 -1.47 0.41 -1.56
C PHE A 24 -1.81 -0.24 -2.90
N ILE A 25 -0.83 -0.37 -3.79
CA ILE A 25 -1.02 -1.05 -5.07
C ILE A 25 -1.36 -2.53 -4.87
N ALA A 26 -0.68 -3.24 -3.96
CA ALA A 26 -1.00 -4.64 -3.68
C ALA A 26 -2.40 -4.83 -3.07
N MET A 27 -2.82 -3.93 -2.18
CA MET A 27 -4.18 -3.98 -1.63
C MET A 27 -5.22 -3.80 -2.74
N ILE A 28 -5.03 -2.84 -3.65
CA ILE A 28 -5.93 -2.65 -4.81
C ILE A 28 -5.97 -3.90 -5.68
N GLN A 29 -4.83 -4.54 -5.94
CA GLN A 29 -4.77 -5.76 -6.74
C GLN A 29 -5.58 -6.90 -6.10
N GLN A 30 -5.52 -7.04 -4.77
CA GLN A 30 -6.32 -8.04 -4.05
C GLN A 30 -7.82 -7.76 -4.14
N VAL A 31 -8.25 -6.51 -3.96
CA VAL A 31 -9.66 -6.12 -4.12
C VAL A 31 -10.15 -6.34 -5.54
N VAL A 32 -9.33 -6.07 -6.56
CA VAL A 32 -9.68 -6.34 -7.96
C VAL A 32 -9.82 -7.85 -8.23
N MET A 33 -8.99 -8.69 -7.60
CA MET A 33 -9.06 -10.14 -7.74
C MET A 33 -10.24 -10.76 -6.97
N ASN A 34 -10.57 -10.21 -5.81
CA ASN A 34 -11.70 -10.64 -4.99
C ASN A 34 -12.42 -9.41 -4.41
N PRO A 35 -13.44 -8.87 -5.09
CA PRO A 35 -14.16 -7.68 -4.63
C PRO A 35 -14.87 -7.83 -3.27
N GLU A 36 -15.16 -9.06 -2.85
CA GLU A 36 -15.82 -9.37 -1.57
C GLU A 36 -14.84 -9.55 -0.40
N VAL A 37 -13.53 -9.40 -0.65
CA VAL A 37 -12.52 -9.50 0.41
C VAL A 37 -12.78 -8.48 1.51
N HIS A 38 -12.74 -8.90 2.77
CA HIS A 38 -12.88 -7.96 3.86
C HIS A 38 -11.59 -7.14 4.03
N ILE A 39 -11.73 -5.88 4.42
CA ILE A 39 -10.58 -4.96 4.55
C ILE A 39 -9.52 -5.49 5.53
N ASN A 40 -9.94 -6.19 6.58
CA ASN A 40 -9.05 -6.79 7.59
C ASN A 40 -8.32 -8.05 7.09
N GLU A 41 -8.65 -8.56 5.91
CA GLU A 41 -8.03 -9.74 5.28
C GLU A 41 -7.04 -9.33 4.16
N LEU A 42 -6.89 -8.03 3.89
CA LEU A 42 -5.96 -7.53 2.89
C LEU A 42 -4.51 -7.61 3.38
N ASP A 43 -3.67 -8.30 2.62
CA ASP A 43 -2.26 -8.47 2.92
C ASP A 43 -1.41 -7.27 2.48
N LEU A 44 -0.39 -6.94 3.27
CA LEU A 44 0.63 -5.96 2.93
C LEU A 44 1.89 -6.67 2.41
N ILE A 45 2.52 -6.14 1.36
CA ILE A 45 3.72 -6.72 0.72
C ILE A 45 4.87 -6.98 1.72
N THR A 46 4.99 -6.17 2.78
CA THR A 46 5.98 -6.39 3.84
C THR A 46 5.28 -6.72 5.14
N SER A 47 4.77 -7.94 5.25
CA SER A 47 4.85 -8.64 6.52
C SER A 47 6.33 -8.98 6.77
N LYS A 48 7.13 -8.03 7.25
CA LYS A 48 8.31 -8.42 8.03
C LYS A 48 7.74 -8.88 9.37
N SER A 49 7.56 -10.19 9.53
CA SER A 49 7.57 -10.80 10.86
C SER A 49 8.85 -10.31 11.55
N TYR A 50 8.69 -9.41 12.52
CA TYR A 50 9.69 -9.13 13.52
C TYR A 50 9.65 -10.23 14.59
#